data_AF-A0A060BTJ7-F1
#
_entry.id   AF-A0A060BTJ7-F1
#
_cell.length_a   1.000
_cell.length_b   1.000
_cell.length_c   1.000
_cell.angle_alpha   90.00
_cell.angle_beta   90.00
_cell.angle_gamma   90.00
#
_symmetry.space_group_name_H-M   'P 1'
#
loop_
_entity.id
_entity.type
_entity.pdbx_description
1 polymer ?
#
loop_
_entity_poly.entity_id
_entity_poly.type
_entity_poly.pdbx_seq_one_letter_code
_entity_poly.pdbx_strand_id
1 'polypeptide(L)'
;RNTDTVRYQALHHQLVASARAVKTGHGINPDFRIGCMLAFMDMQPLTCSPEDVLYAQQFDQIHNMLCGDVHVRGEYPAFARRYFEEHGVVLKTEPEDAQTLKEGCVDFYSFELLHLQLRQCRHNKGRFIRQCHGRHCKSLSESL
;
A
#
# COMPACT_ATOMS: atom_id res chain seq x y z
N ARG A 1 -4.78 10.35 17.76
CA ARG A 1 -4.94 9.51 16.54
C ARG A 1 -3.96 10.03 15.50
N ASN A 2 -3.06 9.20 14.94
CA ASN A 2 -2.15 9.66 13.88
C ASN A 2 -2.96 10.09 12.64
N THR A 3 -2.64 11.24 12.08
CA THR A 3 -3.17 11.70 10.78
C THR A 3 -2.52 10.90 9.66
N ASP A 4 -3.18 10.82 8.50
CA ASP A 4 -2.64 10.07 7.37
C ASP A 4 -1.32 10.67 6.88
N THR A 5 -1.16 11.99 6.96
CA THR A 5 0.11 12.67 6.71
C THR A 5 1.25 12.13 7.57
N VAL A 6 1.04 11.92 8.87
CA VAL A 6 2.10 11.39 9.76
C VAL A 6 2.45 9.94 9.38
N ARG A 7 1.46 9.14 8.98
CA ARG A 7 1.68 7.74 8.56
C ARG A 7 2.49 7.67 7.27
N TYR A 8 2.10 8.45 6.26
CA TYR A 8 2.83 8.47 4.99
C TYR A 8 4.21 9.12 5.12
N GLN A 9 4.38 10.10 6.01
CA GLN A 9 5.71 10.64 6.31
C GLN A 9 6.62 9.58 6.95
N ALA A 10 6.11 8.82 7.92
CA ALA A 10 6.86 7.73 8.53
C ALA A 10 7.22 6.65 7.48
N LEU A 11 6.27 6.31 6.60
CA LEU A 11 6.50 5.39 5.49
C LEU A 11 7.60 5.91 4.55
N HIS A 12 7.58 7.19 4.19
CA HIS A 12 8.59 7.79 3.33
C HIS A 12 10.01 7.67 3.93
N HIS A 13 10.18 8.01 5.21
CA HIS A 13 11.47 7.84 5.88
C HIS A 13 11.92 6.38 5.93
N GLN A 14 10.99 5.43 6.10
CA GLN A 14 11.29 4.00 6.07
C GLN A 14 11.79 3.55 4.69
N LEU A 15 11.17 4.02 3.62
CA LEU A 15 11.57 3.73 2.23
C LEU A 15 12.97 4.28 1.94
N VAL A 16 13.24 5.54 2.32
CA VAL A 16 14.57 6.17 2.16
C VAL A 16 15.63 5.43 2.98
N ALA A 17 15.32 5.05 4.23
CA ALA A 17 16.23 4.27 5.06
C ALA A 17 16.53 2.89 4.45
N SER A 18 15.52 2.23 3.88
CA SER A 18 15.70 0.95 3.19
C SER A 18 16.62 1.09 1.98
N ALA A 19 16.42 2.11 1.15
CA ALA A 19 17.27 2.37 -0.01
C ALA A 19 18.74 2.64 0.39
N ARG A 20 18.97 3.39 1.48
CA ARG A 20 20.31 3.60 2.05
C ARG A 20 20.94 2.31 2.55
N ALA A 21 20.15 1.40 3.12
CA ALA A 21 20.63 0.09 3.57
C ALA A 21 21.05 -0.80 2.39
N VAL A 22 20.27 -0.81 1.31
CA VAL A 22 20.62 -1.53 0.06
C VAL A 22 21.94 -1.01 -0.50
N LYS A 23 22.05 0.31 -0.70
CA LYS A 23 23.28 0.95 -1.20
C LYS A 23 24.49 0.63 -0.33
N THR A 24 24.34 0.67 1.00
CA THR A 24 25.41 0.31 1.93
C THR A 24 25.80 -1.17 1.81
N GLY A 25 24.81 -2.06 1.68
CA GLY A 25 25.03 -3.49 1.53
C GLY A 25 25.83 -3.83 0.27
N HIS A 26 25.46 -3.27 -0.89
CA HIS A 26 26.22 -3.45 -2.13
C HIS A 26 27.60 -2.78 -2.08
N GLY A 27 27.76 -1.70 -1.32
CA GLY A 27 29.07 -1.09 -1.06
C GLY A 27 30.01 -1.98 -0.22
N ILE A 28 29.47 -2.85 0.63
CA ILE A 28 30.24 -3.84 1.40
C ILE A 28 30.56 -5.05 0.54
N ASN A 29 29.56 -5.59 -0.17
CA ASN A 29 29.73 -6.70 -1.09
C ASN A 29 28.75 -6.57 -2.27
N PRO A 30 29.25 -6.40 -3.51
CA PRO A 30 28.40 -6.28 -4.68
C PRO A 30 27.63 -7.57 -5.02
N ASP A 31 28.04 -8.73 -4.48
CA ASP A 31 27.38 -10.01 -4.73
C ASP A 31 26.16 -10.26 -3.80
N PHE A 32 25.91 -9.37 -2.83
CA PHE A 32 24.73 -9.49 -1.98
C PHE A 32 23.44 -9.33 -2.78
N ARG A 33 22.49 -10.22 -2.52
CA ARG A 33 21.12 -10.11 -3.00
C ARG A 33 20.26 -9.57 -1.88
N ILE A 34 19.81 -8.33 -2.00
CA ILE A 34 19.02 -7.64 -0.99
C ILE A 34 17.62 -7.43 -1.53
N GLY A 35 16.63 -7.95 -0.82
CA GLY A 35 15.23 -7.89 -1.23
C GLY A 35 14.36 -7.11 -0.26
N CYS A 36 13.14 -6.81 -0.69
CA CYS A 36 12.08 -6.36 0.20
C CYS A 36 11.02 -7.46 0.37
N MET A 37 10.39 -7.47 1.54
CA MET A 37 9.25 -8.34 1.85
C MET A 37 8.03 -7.47 2.08
N LEU A 38 7.03 -7.57 1.20
CA LEU A 38 5.76 -6.88 1.38
C LEU A 38 4.69 -7.84 1.91
N ALA A 39 3.93 -7.37 2.90
CA ALA A 39 2.73 -8.05 3.35
C ALA A 39 1.65 -7.83 2.29
N PHE A 40 1.48 -8.81 1.38
CA PHE A 40 0.57 -8.68 0.27
C PHE A 40 -0.86 -8.95 0.73
N MET A 41 -1.72 -7.93 0.59
CA MET A 41 -3.13 -8.03 0.91
C MET A 41 -3.91 -8.28 -0.37
N ASP A 42 -4.30 -9.53 -0.59
CA ASP A 42 -5.12 -9.88 -1.75
C ASP A 42 -6.59 -9.51 -1.50
N MET A 43 -7.02 -8.42 -2.12
CA MET A 43 -8.41 -7.98 -2.13
C MET A 43 -9.06 -8.35 -3.46
N GLN A 44 -9.99 -9.28 -3.39
CA GLN A 44 -10.78 -9.70 -4.53
C GLN A 44 -12.17 -9.06 -4.49
N PRO A 45 -12.71 -8.65 -5.64
CA PRO A 45 -14.08 -8.15 -5.73
C PRO A 45 -15.05 -9.29 -5.42
N LEU A 46 -16.06 -9.03 -4.59
CA LEU A 46 -17.08 -10.05 -4.27
C LEU A 46 -18.07 -10.23 -5.43
N THR A 47 -18.24 -9.22 -6.30
CA THR A 47 -19.08 -9.31 -7.50
C THR A 47 -18.35 -8.79 -8.74
N CYS A 48 -18.85 -9.15 -9.92
CA CYS A 48 -18.34 -8.62 -11.20
C CYS A 48 -18.83 -7.20 -11.50
N SER A 49 -19.31 -6.45 -10.51
CA SER A 49 -19.72 -5.06 -10.72
C SER A 49 -18.49 -4.20 -11.06
N PRO A 50 -18.60 -3.23 -11.98
CA PRO A 50 -17.49 -2.33 -12.29
C PRO A 50 -16.96 -1.58 -11.06
N GLU A 51 -17.85 -1.27 -10.12
CA GLU A 51 -17.51 -0.57 -8.88
C GLU A 51 -16.66 -1.42 -7.93
N ASP A 52 -16.98 -2.71 -7.78
CA ASP A 52 -16.20 -3.64 -6.95
C ASP A 52 -14.82 -3.87 -7.54
N VAL A 53 -14.74 -4.02 -8.87
CA VAL A 53 -13.46 -4.19 -9.59
C VAL A 53 -12.58 -2.95 -9.44
N LEU A 54 -13.15 -1.75 -9.61
CA LEU A 54 -12.41 -0.50 -9.44
C LEU A 54 -11.92 -0.32 -8.00
N TYR A 55 -12.75 -0.67 -7.01
CA TYR A 55 -12.38 -0.60 -5.60
C TYR A 55 -11.22 -1.55 -5.27
N ALA A 56 -11.29 -2.80 -5.76
CA ALA A 56 -10.21 -3.77 -5.58
C ALA A 56 -8.89 -3.27 -6.21
N GLN A 57 -8.95 -2.68 -7.41
CA GLN A 57 -7.78 -2.09 -8.08
C GLN A 57 -7.18 -0.91 -7.29
N GLN A 58 -8.01 0.01 -6.80
CA GLN A 58 -7.55 1.13 -5.98
C GLN A 58 -6.93 0.66 -4.66
N PHE A 59 -7.51 -0.36 -4.05
CA PHE A 59 -6.95 -0.96 -2.84
C PHE A 59 -5.57 -1.54 -3.09
N ASP A 60 -5.42 -2.34 -4.15
CA ASP A 60 -4.16 -2.97 -4.54
C ASP A 60 -3.06 -1.93 -4.85
N GLN A 61 -3.42 -0.85 -5.54
CA GLN A 61 -2.52 0.27 -5.81
C GLN A 61 -1.91 0.84 -4.53
N ILE A 62 -2.73 1.15 -3.53
CA ILE A 62 -2.28 1.82 -2.31
C ILE A 62 -1.59 0.85 -1.33
N HIS A 63 -2.11 -0.37 -1.19
CA HIS A 63 -1.66 -1.30 -0.15
C HIS A 63 -0.49 -2.16 -0.61
N ASN A 64 -0.42 -2.53 -1.89
CA ASN A 64 0.58 -3.43 -2.42
C ASN A 64 1.56 -2.72 -3.36
N MET A 65 1.05 -2.00 -4.36
CA MET A 65 1.90 -1.42 -5.41
C MET A 65 2.71 -0.22 -4.94
N LEU A 66 2.17 0.64 -4.05
CA LEU A 66 2.85 1.87 -3.64
C LEU A 66 4.26 1.61 -3.09
N CYS A 67 4.38 0.73 -2.09
CA CYS A 67 5.67 0.39 -1.49
C CYS A 67 6.53 -0.46 -2.44
N GLY A 68 5.89 -1.34 -3.23
CA GLY A 68 6.59 -2.21 -4.16
C GLY A 68 7.29 -1.44 -5.27
N ASP A 69 6.58 -0.51 -5.88
CA ASP A 69 7.12 0.35 -6.93
C ASP A 69 8.26 1.22 -6.40
N VAL A 70 8.15 1.77 -5.18
CA VAL A 70 9.26 2.55 -4.61
C VAL A 70 10.49 1.67 -4.34
N HIS A 71 10.33 0.44 -3.84
CA HIS A 71 11.47 -0.45 -3.60
C HIS A 71 12.14 -0.96 -4.88
N VAL A 72 11.36 -1.22 -5.94
CA VAL A 72 11.86 -1.85 -7.17
C VAL A 72 12.27 -0.83 -8.23
N ARG A 73 11.51 0.26 -8.37
CA ARG A 73 11.73 1.31 -9.38
C ARG A 73 12.44 2.54 -8.81
N GLY A 74 12.48 2.68 -7.48
CA GLY A 74 13.10 3.83 -6.82
C GLY A 74 12.31 5.13 -6.99
N GLU A 75 11.03 5.04 -7.38
CA GLU A 75 10.18 6.21 -7.60
C GLU A 75 8.74 5.96 -7.15
N TYR A 76 8.06 7.04 -6.75
CA TYR A 76 6.64 6.97 -6.42
C TYR A 76 5.82 6.79 -7.70
N PRO A 77 4.87 5.83 -7.73
CA PRO A 77 4.01 5.63 -8.88
C PRO A 77 3.06 6.80 -9.11
N ALA A 78 2.66 7.02 -10.36
CA ALA A 78 1.86 8.17 -10.76
C ALA A 78 0.53 8.32 -10.00
N PHE A 79 -0.10 7.20 -9.61
CA PHE A 79 -1.35 7.24 -8.83
C PHE A 79 -1.15 7.78 -7.40
N ALA A 80 0.06 7.67 -6.84
CA ALA A 80 0.35 8.08 -5.46
C ALA A 80 0.13 9.59 -5.28
N ARG A 81 0.57 10.38 -6.26
CA ARG A 81 0.38 11.84 -6.24
C ARG A 81 -1.10 12.21 -6.17
N ARG A 82 -1.92 11.62 -7.05
CA ARG A 82 -3.38 11.85 -7.04
C ARG A 82 -3.99 11.44 -5.70
N TYR A 83 -3.62 10.27 -5.19
CA TYR A 83 -4.13 9.78 -3.91
C TYR A 83 -3.77 10.73 -2.76
N PHE A 84 -2.54 11.23 -2.70
CA PHE A 84 -2.11 12.16 -1.67
C PHE A 84 -2.85 13.51 -1.75
N GLU A 85 -3.07 14.03 -2.95
CA GLU A 85 -3.88 15.24 -3.19
C GLU A 85 -5.32 15.04 -2.71
N GLU A 86 -5.97 13.93 -3.08
CA GLU A 86 -7.36 13.61 -2.70
C GLU A 86 -7.53 13.46 -1.17
N HIS A 87 -6.48 13.01 -0.47
CA HIS A 87 -6.51 12.76 0.98
C HIS A 87 -5.85 13.87 1.80
N GLY A 88 -5.42 14.97 1.17
CA GLY A 88 -4.75 16.09 1.85
C GLY A 88 -3.41 15.70 2.52
N VAL A 89 -2.73 14.68 1.97
CA VAL A 89 -1.44 14.21 2.45
C VAL A 89 -0.33 15.08 1.83
N VAL A 90 0.38 15.80 2.67
CA VAL A 90 1.55 16.60 2.27
C VAL A 90 2.81 15.90 2.77
N LEU A 91 3.52 15.24 1.85
CA LEU A 91 4.81 14.62 2.14
C LEU A 91 5.92 15.68 2.14
N LYS A 92 6.77 15.64 3.15
CA LYS A 92 8.02 16.39 3.18
C LYS A 92 9.11 15.46 2.64
N THR A 93 9.64 15.82 1.49
CA THR A 93 10.75 15.11 0.82
C THR A 93 11.92 16.06 0.67
N GLU A 94 13.12 15.57 0.91
CA GLU A 94 14.37 16.29 0.64
C GLU A 94 14.79 16.10 -0.83
N PRO A 95 15.55 17.03 -1.43
CA PRO A 95 16.02 16.93 -2.81
C PRO A 95 16.78 15.63 -3.12
N GLU A 96 17.50 15.11 -2.13
CA GLU A 96 18.34 13.91 -2.25
C GLU A 96 17.54 12.61 -2.13
N ASP A 97 16.30 12.64 -1.64
CA ASP A 97 15.51 11.43 -1.38
C ASP A 97 15.19 10.70 -2.69
N ALA A 98 14.86 11.43 -3.75
CA ALA A 98 14.58 10.84 -5.06
C ALA A 98 15.79 10.11 -5.63
N GLN A 99 17.00 10.67 -5.46
CA GLN A 99 18.23 10.02 -5.90
C GLN A 99 18.55 8.81 -5.04
N THR A 100 18.38 8.94 -3.72
CA THR A 100 18.61 7.86 -2.76
C THR A 100 17.73 6.64 -3.05
N LEU A 101 16.44 6.87 -3.34
CA LEU A 101 15.50 5.80 -3.69
C LEU A 101 15.90 5.09 -4.99
N LYS A 102 16.33 5.84 -6.02
CA LYS A 102 16.81 5.27 -7.29
C LYS A 102 18.09 4.45 -7.16
N GLU A 103 18.98 4.83 -6.26
CA GLU A 103 20.24 4.12 -6.03
C GLU A 103 20.09 2.89 -5.13
N GLY A 104 18.99 2.79 -4.38
CA GLY A 104 18.74 1.72 -3.43
C GLY A 104 17.65 0.74 -3.84
N CYS A 105 17.49 0.49 -5.15
CA CYS A 105 16.53 -0.49 -5.66
C CYS A 105 16.91 -1.92 -5.26
N VAL A 106 15.92 -2.72 -4.89
CA VAL A 106 16.12 -4.11 -4.43
C VAL A 106 16.41 -5.09 -5.56
N ASP A 107 17.18 -6.14 -5.28
CA ASP A 107 17.52 -7.22 -6.22
C ASP A 107 16.37 -8.19 -6.47
N PHE A 108 15.56 -8.44 -5.43
CA PHE A 108 14.42 -9.34 -5.51
C PHE A 108 13.24 -8.80 -4.72
N TYR A 109 12.05 -9.11 -5.23
CA TYR A 109 10.79 -8.75 -4.63
C TYR A 109 10.17 -10.01 -4.03
N SER A 110 9.99 -10.03 -2.71
CA SER A 110 9.34 -11.11 -1.99
C SER A 110 8.04 -10.61 -1.36
N PHE A 111 7.05 -11.50 -1.25
CA PHE A 111 5.78 -11.17 -0.63
C PHE A 111 5.28 -12.33 0.22
N GLU A 112 4.62 -11.98 1.31
CA GLU A 112 3.92 -12.94 2.16
C GLU A 112 2.42 -12.78 1.95
N LEU A 113 1.77 -13.85 1.50
CA LEU A 113 0.31 -13.91 1.36
C LEU A 113 -0.28 -14.56 2.62
N LEU A 114 -0.77 -13.74 3.54
CA LEU A 114 -1.33 -14.23 4.79
C LEU A 114 -2.86 -14.41 4.73
N HIS A 115 -3.57 -13.54 4.01
CA HIS A 115 -5.04 -13.47 4.08
C HIS A 115 -5.67 -12.98 2.78
N LEU A 116 -6.61 -13.76 2.24
CA LEU A 116 -7.48 -13.38 1.12
C LEU A 116 -8.75 -12.70 1.64
N GLN A 117 -9.15 -11.55 1.10
CA GLN A 117 -10.39 -10.88 1.47
C GLN A 117 -11.28 -10.63 0.25
N LEU A 118 -12.53 -11.12 0.31
CA LEU A 118 -13.58 -10.75 -0.64
C LEU A 118 -14.32 -9.52 -0.12
N ARG A 119 -14.41 -8.44 -0.90
CA ARG A 119 -15.15 -7.21 -0.53
C ARG A 119 -16.03 -6.69 -1.66
N GLN A 120 -17.18 -6.11 -1.28
CA GLN A 120 -17.98 -5.26 -2.15
C GLN A 120 -17.66 -3.80 -1.85
N CYS A 121 -17.60 -2.99 -2.89
CA CYS A 121 -17.59 -1.54 -2.80
C CYS A 121 -18.89 -1.11 -2.12
N ARG A 122 -18.80 -0.44 -0.96
CA ARG A 122 -19.97 0.15 -0.31
C ARG A 122 -20.19 1.55 -0.86
N HIS A 123 -20.78 1.65 -2.05
CA HIS A 123 -21.42 2.88 -2.44
C HIS A 123 -22.85 2.88 -1.89
N ASN A 124 -23.04 3.41 -0.67
CA ASN A 124 -24.40 3.71 -0.23
C ASN A 124 -24.44 4.98 0.62
N LYS A 125 -25.17 5.97 0.12
CA LYS A 125 -25.68 7.10 0.90
C LYS A 125 -26.50 6.53 2.07
N GLY A 126 -25.85 6.34 3.22
CA GLY A 126 -26.47 5.90 4.46
C GLY A 126 -27.07 4.48 4.42
N ARG A 127 -26.33 3.49 4.93
CA ARG A 127 -26.82 2.46 5.88
C ARG A 127 -25.79 1.33 6.06
N PHE A 128 -25.39 1.16 7.32
CA PHE A 128 -24.90 -0.04 8.00
C PHE A 128 -23.74 -0.85 7.40
N ILE A 129 -22.65 -0.88 8.18
CA ILE A 129 -21.53 -1.81 8.05
C ILE A 129 -22.04 -3.22 8.29
N ARG A 130 -22.16 -4.05 7.24
CA ARG A 130 -22.24 -5.51 7.42
C ARG A 130 -20.84 -6.11 7.30
N GLN A 131 -20.26 -6.47 8.43
CA GLN A 131 -19.12 -7.38 8.49
C GLN A 131 -19.69 -8.79 8.34
N CYS A 132 -19.48 -9.43 7.19
CA CYS A 132 -19.92 -10.81 6.97
C CYS A 132 -18.84 -11.75 7.52
N HIS A 133 -19.07 -12.34 8.69
CA HIS A 133 -18.40 -13.57 9.11
C HIS A 133 -19.30 -14.75 8.73
N GLY A 134 -18.96 -15.45 7.64
CA GLY A 134 -19.68 -16.64 7.16
C GLY A 134 -20.92 -16.37 6.30
N ARG A 135 -21.59 -17.46 5.88
CA ARG A 135 -22.73 -17.49 4.94
C ARG A 135 -24.06 -16.96 5.49
N HIS A 136 -24.11 -16.49 6.73
CA HIS A 136 -25.33 -15.93 7.32
C HIS A 136 -25.20 -14.41 7.55
N CYS A 137 -25.91 -13.66 6.70
CA CYS A 137 -26.02 -12.22 6.78
C CYS A 137 -27.13 -11.85 7.79
N LYS A 138 -26.82 -11.81 9.09
CA LYS A 138 -27.77 -11.25 10.08
C LYS A 138 -27.86 -9.73 9.91
N SER A 139 -29.06 -9.24 9.59
CA SER A 139 -29.42 -7.84 9.78
C SER A 139 -29.49 -7.58 11.28
N LEU A 140 -28.55 -6.82 11.83
CA LEU A 140 -28.76 -6.21 13.14
C LEU A 140 -29.75 -5.05 12.92
N SER A 141 -31.03 -5.36 13.07
CA SER A 141 -32.05 -4.35 13.35
C SER A 141 -31.89 -3.89 14.81
N GLU A 142 -31.83 -2.58 14.97
CA GLU A 142 -31.96 -1.77 16.19
C GLU A 142 -32.44 -2.49 17.46
N SER A 143 -31.66 -2.36 18.53
CA SER A 143 -32.17 -2.10 19.89
C SER A 143 -31.00 -1.80 20.86
N LEU A 144 -31.04 -0.58 21.43
CA LEU A 144 -30.24 0.03 22.50
C LEU A 144 -28.87 0.62 22.11
#